data_AF-A0A444IZP3-F1
#
_entry.id   AF-A0A444IZP3-F1
#
_cell.length_a   1.000
_cell.length_b   1.000
_cell.length_c   1.000
_cell.angle_alpha   90.00
_cell.angle_beta   90.00
_cell.angle_gamma   90.00
#
_symmetry.space_group_name_H-M   'P 1'
#
loop_
_entity.id
_entity.type
_entity.pdbx_description
1 polymer ?
#
loop_
_entity_poly.entity_id
_entity_poly.type
_entity_poly.pdbx_seq_one_letter_code
_entity_poly.pdbx_strand_id
1 'polypeptide(L)'
;MKIRKLHRITAITFAPLFILLGVSGCALLFRKAGFYSKDIKEFLVSIHTWEIIAPYVGGVVGLGLLIVAITGIIIFFKRNA
;
A
#
# COMPACT_ATOMS: atom_id res chain seq x y z
N MET A 1 -19.13 -1.05 -16.42
CA MET A 1 -18.88 0.33 -15.91
C MET A 1 -18.76 0.41 -14.38
N LYS A 2 -19.64 -0.23 -13.59
CA LYS A 2 -19.63 -0.14 -12.11
C LYS A 2 -18.28 -0.51 -11.47
N ILE A 3 -17.61 -1.58 -11.93
CA ILE A 3 -16.32 -2.01 -11.37
C ILE A 3 -15.15 -1.06 -11.67
N ARG A 4 -15.16 -0.41 -12.84
CA ARG A 4 -14.14 0.62 -13.17
C ARG A 4 -14.27 1.84 -12.27
N LYS A 5 -15.52 2.24 -11.96
CA LYS A 5 -15.79 3.33 -11.02
C LYS A 5 -15.36 2.97 -9.59
N LEU A 6 -15.67 1.76 -9.13
CA LEU A 6 -15.20 1.25 -7.84
C LEU A 6 -13.67 1.25 -7.75
N HIS A 7 -12.99 0.65 -8.73
CA HIS A 7 -11.52 0.62 -8.79
C HIS A 7 -10.93 2.03 -8.70
N ARG A 8 -11.44 2.98 -9.50
CA ARG A 8 -10.93 4.36 -9.53
C ARG A 8 -11.12 5.08 -8.19
N ILE A 9 -12.29 4.94 -7.56
CA ILE A 9 -12.56 5.57 -6.26
C ILE A 9 -11.64 4.96 -5.20
N THR A 10 -11.60 3.64 -5.07
CA THR A 10 -10.75 2.98 -4.07
C THR A 10 -9.27 3.30 -4.31
N ALA A 11 -8.80 3.28 -5.56
CA ALA A 11 -7.41 3.60 -5.88
C ALA A 11 -7.04 5.04 -5.48
N ILE A 12 -7.89 6.04 -5.78
CA ILE A 12 -7.61 7.43 -5.43
C ILE A 12 -7.68 7.65 -3.92
N THR A 13 -8.69 7.07 -3.24
CA THR A 13 -8.85 7.20 -1.79
C THR A 13 -7.65 6.64 -1.03
N PHE A 14 -7.11 5.50 -1.45
CA PHE A 14 -6.01 4.83 -0.77
C PHE A 14 -4.62 5.16 -1.32
N ALA A 15 -4.51 5.86 -2.46
CA ALA A 15 -3.23 6.17 -3.11
C ALA A 15 -2.18 6.78 -2.17
N PRO A 16 -2.49 7.80 -1.33
CA PRO A 16 -1.49 8.37 -0.43
C PRO A 16 -0.91 7.33 0.54
N LEU A 17 -1.75 6.43 1.05
CA LEU A 17 -1.35 5.38 1.99
C LEU A 17 -0.53 4.30 1.28
N PHE A 18 -0.90 3.92 0.06
CA PHE A 18 -0.11 2.97 -0.74
C PHE A 18 1.24 3.54 -1.16
N ILE A 19 1.30 4.83 -1.50
CA ILE A 19 2.56 5.50 -1.84
C ILE A 19 3.47 5.51 -0.60
N LEU A 20 2.95 5.91 0.56
CA LEU A 20 3.71 5.93 1.80
C LEU A 20 4.20 4.53 2.18
N LEU A 21 3.34 3.51 2.08
CA LEU A 21 3.71 2.11 2.33
C LEU A 21 4.76 1.60 1.34
N GLY A 22 4.60 1.92 0.05
CA GLY A 22 5.53 1.54 -1.01
C GLY A 22 6.90 2.19 -0.85
N VAL A 23 6.94 3.51 -0.60
CA VAL A 23 8.19 4.26 -0.40
C VAL A 23 8.90 3.80 0.86
N SER A 24 8.19 3.68 1.99
CA SER A 24 8.78 3.18 3.24
C SER A 24 9.28 1.75 3.10
N GLY A 25 8.52 0.88 2.41
CA GLY A 25 8.92 -0.50 2.10
C GLY A 25 10.17 -0.56 1.22
N CYS A 26 10.23 0.25 0.15
CA CYS A 26 11.42 0.35 -0.70
C CYS A 26 12.63 0.84 0.10
N ALA A 27 12.48 1.89 0.92
CA ALA A 27 13.56 2.37 1.78
C ALA A 27 14.01 1.31 2.80
N LEU A 28 13.07 0.54 3.35
CA LEU A 28 13.33 -0.56 4.29
C LEU A 28 14.18 -1.68 3.68
N LEU A 29 14.03 -1.98 2.38
CA LEU A 29 14.85 -2.98 1.69
C LEU A 29 16.35 -2.63 1.76
N PHE A 30 16.68 -1.33 1.77
CA PHE A 30 18.05 -0.85 1.87
C PHE A 30 18.56 -0.67 3.31
N ARG A 31 17.80 -1.09 4.34
CA ARG A 31 18.20 -0.91 5.76
C ARG A 31 19.55 -1.54 6.13
N LYS A 32 19.99 -2.56 5.39
CA LYS A 32 21.28 -3.25 5.59
C LYS A 32 22.43 -2.68 4.75
N ALA A 33 22.15 -1.80 3.79
CA ALA A 33 23.15 -1.24 2.87
C ALA A 33 24.03 -0.13 3.50
N GLY A 34 23.85 0.17 4.79
CA GLY A 34 24.66 1.16 5.51
C GLY A 34 24.27 2.63 5.24
N PHE A 35 23.26 2.90 4.41
CA PHE A 35 22.84 4.27 4.06
C PHE A 35 22.13 5.04 5.19
N TYR A 36 21.69 4.36 6.23
CA TYR A 36 20.82 4.94 7.26
C TYR A 36 21.38 4.70 8.66
N SER A 37 21.19 5.69 9.55
CA SER A 37 21.40 5.52 10.99
C SER A 37 20.39 4.53 11.58
N LYS A 38 20.66 4.04 12.80
CA LYS A 38 19.76 3.10 13.50
C LYS A 38 18.36 3.68 13.68
N ASP A 39 18.26 4.95 14.05
CA ASP A 39 16.98 5.65 14.30
C ASP A 39 16.11 5.71 13.04
N ILE A 40 16.71 5.99 11.88
CA ILE A 40 15.99 6.01 10.60
C ILE A 40 15.48 4.60 10.25
N LYS A 41 16.24 3.55 10.55
CA LYS A 41 15.78 2.16 10.32
C LYS A 41 14.58 1.82 11.19
N GLU A 42 14.63 2.17 12.48
CA GLU A 42 13.53 1.93 13.42
C GLU A 42 12.27 2.72 13.04
N PHE A 43 12.44 3.97 12.60
CA PHE A 43 11.34 4.78 12.07
C PHE A 43 10.72 4.18 10.81
N LEU A 44 11.54 3.74 9.84
CA LEU A 44 11.06 3.08 8.62
C LEU A 44 10.32 1.77 8.93
N VAL A 45 10.81 0.99 9.91
CA VAL A 45 10.09 -0.19 10.41
C VAL A 45 8.75 0.23 10.97
N SER A 46 8.71 1.16 11.93
CA SER A 46 7.50 1.58 12.63
C SER A 46 6.40 2.10 11.68
N ILE A 47 6.79 2.89 10.66
CA ILE A 47 5.84 3.37 9.64
C ILE A 47 5.36 2.25 8.73
N HIS A 48 6.25 1.34 8.31
CA HIS A 48 5.89 0.27 7.39
C HIS A 48 5.05 -0.82 8.07
N THR A 49 5.36 -1.15 9.33
CA THR A 49 4.62 -2.13 10.13
C THR A 49 3.37 -1.56 10.77
N TRP A 50 3.17 -0.23 10.70
CA TRP A 50 2.08 0.48 11.36
C TRP A 50 2.00 0.18 12.86
N GLU A 51 3.11 -0.16 13.52
CA GLU A 51 3.14 -0.65 14.92
C GLU A 51 2.37 0.25 15.91
N ILE A 52 2.28 1.55 15.63
CA ILE A 52 1.60 2.54 16.45
C ILE A 52 0.06 2.50 16.28
N ILE A 53 -0.45 1.98 15.15
CA ILE A 53 -1.86 2.10 14.72
C ILE A 53 -2.41 0.78 14.13
N ALA A 54 -1.69 -0.33 14.37
CA ALA A 54 -1.66 -1.53 13.54
C ALA A 54 -3.00 -2.24 13.30
N PRO A 55 -3.87 -2.49 14.31
CA PRO A 55 -5.03 -3.36 14.06
C PRO A 55 -6.09 -2.70 13.17
N TYR A 56 -6.24 -1.37 13.24
CA TYR A 56 -7.31 -0.67 12.52
C TYR A 56 -6.85 -0.11 11.18
N VAL A 57 -5.71 0.58 11.14
CA VAL A 57 -5.24 1.22 9.91
C VAL A 57 -4.65 0.19 8.94
N GLY A 58 -3.89 -0.79 9.45
CA GLY A 58 -3.34 -1.87 8.64
C GLY A 58 -4.43 -2.71 7.97
N GLY A 59 -5.50 -3.04 8.69
CA GLY A 59 -6.64 -3.78 8.14
C GLY A 59 -7.37 -3.01 7.04
N VAL A 60 -7.68 -1.73 7.27
CA VAL A 60 -8.38 -0.88 6.30
C VAL A 60 -7.54 -0.66 5.02
N VAL A 61 -6.25 -0.38 5.17
CA VAL A 61 -5.32 -0.21 4.05
C VAL A 61 -5.13 -1.52 3.29
N GLY A 62 -4.95 -2.65 3.99
CA GLY A 62 -4.81 -3.97 3.39
C GLY A 62 -6.05 -4.38 2.58
N LEU A 63 -7.26 -4.14 3.11
CA LEU A 63 -8.51 -4.35 2.38
C LEU A 63 -8.61 -3.45 1.15
N GLY A 64 -8.23 -2.17 1.27
CA GLY A 64 -8.17 -1.25 0.14
C GLY A 64 -7.27 -1.78 -0.98
N LEU A 65 -6.08 -2.31 -0.62
CA LEU A 65 -5.11 -2.85 -1.57
C LEU A 65 -5.68 -4.08 -2.28
N LEU A 66 -6.29 -5.00 -1.54
CA LEU A 66 -6.95 -6.19 -2.09
C LEU A 66 -8.06 -5.81 -3.06
N ILE A 67 -8.91 -4.84 -2.70
CA ILE A 67 -10.00 -4.37 -3.58
C ILE A 67 -9.42 -3.80 -4.88
N VAL A 68 -8.38 -2.96 -4.81
CA VAL A 68 -7.74 -2.37 -6.00
C VAL A 68 -7.11 -3.46 -6.87
N ALA A 69 -6.40 -4.42 -6.27
CA ALA A 69 -5.77 -5.52 -6.99
C ALA A 69 -6.80 -6.41 -7.71
N ILE A 70 -7.82 -6.88 -6.99
CA ILE A 70 -8.88 -7.75 -7.54
C ILE A 70 -9.64 -7.01 -8.65
N THR A 71 -10.08 -5.78 -8.39
CA THR A 71 -10.83 -5.02 -9.40
C THR A 71 -9.98 -4.70 -10.63
N GLY A 72 -8.67 -4.43 -10.47
CA GLY A 72 -7.73 -4.24 -11.56
C GLY A 72 -7.59 -5.49 -12.44
N ILE A 73 -7.41 -6.66 -11.83
CA ILE A 73 -7.34 -7.96 -12.52
C ILE A 73 -8.64 -8.21 -13.30
N ILE A 74 -9.80 -8.02 -12.67
CA ILE A 74 -11.09 -8.21 -13.35
C ILE A 74 -11.20 -7.28 -14.54
N ILE A 75 -10.85 -5.99 -14.40
CA ILE A 75 -10.90 -5.01 -15.49
C ILE A 75 -9.98 -5.41 -16.66
N PHE A 76 -8.80 -5.95 -16.36
CA PHE A 76 -7.85 -6.40 -17.36
C PHE A 76 -8.42 -7.55 -18.20
N PHE A 77 -8.94 -8.60 -17.57
CA PHE A 77 -9.51 -9.75 -18.30
C PHE A 77 -10.86 -9.46 -18.96
N LYS A 78 -11.69 -8.58 -18.39
CA LYS A 78 -12.95 -8.13 -19.01
C LYS A 78 -12.76 -7.16 -20.17
N ARG A 79 -11.53 -6.83 -20.56
CA ARG A 79 -11.27 -5.91 -21.67
C ARG A 79 -11.67 -6.48 -23.04
N ASN A 80 -11.88 -7.81 -23.13
CA ASN A 80 -12.19 -8.52 -24.38
C ASN A 80 -13.64 -9.08 -24.45
N ALA A 81 -14.59 -8.55 -23.66
CA ALA A 81 -16.01 -8.93 -23.73
C ALA A 81 -16.90 -7.71 -23.97
#